data_AF-A0A919W3X8-F1
#
_entry.id   AF-A0A919W3X8-F1
#
_cell.length_a   1.000
_cell.length_b   1.000
_cell.length_c   1.000
_cell.angle_alpha   90.00
_cell.angle_beta   90.00
_cell.angle_gamma   90.00
#
_symmetry.space_group_name_H-M   'P 1'
#
loop_
_entity.id
_entity.type
_entity.pdbx_description
1 polymer ?
#
loop_
_entity_poly.entity_id
_entity_poly.type
_entity_poly.pdbx_seq_one_letter_code
_entity_poly.pdbx_strand_id
1 'polypeptide(L)'
;MSVVAGLALTPIPAQAAPVGTGTIEGTLTTAKGDPVAGVRVQLSSSAGHNDTLPLVFTDEAGHYSAAPLPAGRYRVGFYFPETMSTQWVPRAARESAATWFTVADGRTTVVDESLFATGGLDVTLVEPDTGPVQEFCVEAIGDLYLKTGCTTTGTVSLTGLPIGSYLVTATGGTGEGVKMAFADVVEDSVVPVEIQPW
;
A
#
# COMPACT_ATOMS: atom_id res chain seq x y z
N MET A 1 27.17 67.63 -28.69
CA MET A 1 27.15 66.66 -27.57
C MET A 1 25.78 66.70 -26.92
N SER A 2 24.98 65.64 -27.05
CA SER A 2 23.78 65.42 -26.23
C SER A 2 23.66 63.91 -26.03
N VAL A 3 23.76 63.50 -24.77
CA VAL A 3 23.70 62.11 -24.34
C VAL A 3 22.24 61.78 -24.08
N VAL A 4 21.70 60.82 -24.83
CA VAL A 4 20.36 60.26 -24.56
C VAL A 4 20.55 59.18 -23.50
N ALA A 5 20.04 59.43 -22.29
CA ALA A 5 20.05 58.47 -21.20
C ALA A 5 19.00 57.39 -21.47
N GLY A 6 19.44 56.17 -21.79
CA GLY A 6 18.56 55.01 -21.85
C GLY A 6 18.24 54.51 -20.44
N LEU A 7 16.97 54.58 -20.03
CA LEU A 7 16.51 53.85 -18.84
C LEU A 7 16.59 52.34 -19.13
N ALA A 8 17.50 51.65 -18.47
CA ALA A 8 17.48 50.19 -18.40
C ALA A 8 16.38 49.76 -17.41
N LEU A 9 15.28 49.22 -17.92
CA LEU A 9 14.31 48.46 -17.13
C LEU A 9 14.90 47.07 -16.88
N THR A 10 15.39 46.82 -15.67
CA THR A 10 15.72 45.45 -15.26
C THR A 10 14.40 44.70 -15.02
N PRO A 11 14.19 43.51 -15.61
CA PRO A 11 13.03 42.70 -15.26
C PRO A 11 13.15 42.29 -13.79
N ILE A 12 12.15 42.62 -12.99
CA ILE A 12 12.01 42.08 -11.63
C ILE A 12 11.84 40.57 -11.79
N PRO A 13 12.61 39.73 -11.08
CA PRO A 13 12.35 38.29 -11.08
C PRO A 13 10.90 38.08 -10.63
N ALA A 14 10.11 37.34 -11.41
CA ALA A 14 8.76 36.97 -11.03
C ALA A 14 8.86 36.14 -9.74
N GLN A 15 8.59 36.77 -8.59
CA GLN A 15 8.45 36.06 -7.33
C GLN A 15 7.24 35.14 -7.49
N ALA A 16 7.47 33.82 -7.46
CA ALA A 16 6.37 32.86 -7.44
C ALA A 16 5.42 33.25 -6.29
N ALA A 17 4.13 33.41 -6.60
CA ALA A 17 3.13 33.68 -5.59
C ALA A 17 3.20 32.58 -4.50
N PRO A 18 3.00 32.91 -3.22
CA PRO A 18 2.94 31.90 -2.18
C PRO A 18 1.89 30.87 -2.57
N VAL A 19 2.31 29.60 -2.69
CA VAL A 19 1.36 28.49 -2.81
C VAL A 19 0.57 28.48 -1.52
N GLY A 20 -0.74 28.72 -1.63
CA GLY A 20 -1.65 28.59 -0.50
C GLY A 20 -1.55 27.20 0.14
N THR A 21 -2.06 27.04 1.35
CA THR A 21 -1.98 25.76 2.07
C THR A 21 -3.36 25.27 2.47
N GLY A 22 -3.59 23.96 2.38
CA GLY A 22 -4.81 23.31 2.83
C GLY A 22 -4.53 22.10 3.71
N THR A 23 -5.57 21.28 3.90
CA THR A 23 -5.56 20.10 4.76
C THR A 23 -6.11 18.90 3.99
N ILE A 24 -5.54 17.72 4.22
CA ILE A 24 -6.19 16.44 3.93
C ILE A 24 -6.52 15.80 5.27
N GLU A 25 -7.76 15.36 5.46
CA GLU A 25 -8.16 14.59 6.64
C GLU A 25 -9.06 13.43 6.23
N GLY A 26 -9.28 12.49 7.14
CA GLY A 26 -10.21 11.39 6.90
C GLY A 26 -10.13 10.34 7.98
N THR A 27 -10.83 9.23 7.76
CA THR A 27 -10.84 8.08 8.67
C THR A 27 -10.39 6.83 7.94
N LEU A 28 -9.54 6.03 8.59
CA LEU A 28 -9.18 4.68 8.17
C LEU A 28 -9.96 3.65 8.97
N THR A 29 -10.67 2.76 8.28
CA THR A 29 -11.37 1.63 8.89
C THR A 29 -10.90 0.28 8.35
N THR A 30 -11.18 -0.79 9.09
CA THR A 30 -11.15 -2.15 8.56
C THR A 30 -12.29 -2.33 7.55
N ALA A 31 -12.27 -3.42 6.78
CA ALA A 31 -13.39 -3.81 5.91
C ALA A 31 -14.72 -3.99 6.67
N LYS A 32 -14.66 -4.24 7.98
CA LYS A 32 -15.82 -4.41 8.87
C LYS A 32 -16.29 -3.09 9.49
N GLY A 33 -15.59 -1.99 9.23
CA GLY A 33 -15.93 -0.65 9.70
C GLY A 33 -15.31 -0.27 11.05
N ASP A 34 -14.46 -1.12 11.62
CA ASP A 34 -13.75 -0.79 12.86
C ASP A 34 -12.65 0.24 12.60
N PRO A 35 -12.41 1.23 13.49
CA PRO A 35 -11.34 2.19 13.31
C PRO A 35 -9.96 1.53 13.38
N VAL A 36 -9.01 2.01 12.57
CA VAL A 36 -7.63 1.49 12.53
C VAL A 36 -6.67 2.57 13.01
N ALA A 37 -6.12 2.37 14.20
CA ALA A 37 -5.22 3.30 14.87
C ALA A 37 -3.73 3.05 14.55
N GLY A 38 -2.91 4.08 14.68
CA GLY A 38 -1.45 3.99 14.62
C GLY A 38 -0.87 3.74 13.23
N VAL A 39 -1.66 3.88 12.17
CA VAL A 39 -1.20 3.63 10.80
C VAL A 39 -0.59 4.90 10.21
N ARG A 40 0.61 4.78 9.65
CA ARG A 40 1.29 5.89 8.99
C ARG A 40 0.56 6.26 7.70
N VAL A 41 0.18 7.52 7.59
CA VAL A 41 -0.36 8.10 6.36
C VAL A 41 0.79 8.48 5.44
N GLN A 42 0.77 7.94 4.22
CA GLN A 42 1.71 8.24 3.16
C GLN A 42 1.07 9.19 2.15
N LEU A 43 1.74 10.30 1.90
CA LEU A 43 1.32 11.30 0.92
C LEU A 43 2.31 11.31 -0.25
N SER A 44 1.78 11.22 -1.47
CA SER A 44 2.54 11.41 -2.69
C SER A 44 2.04 12.63 -3.43
N SER A 45 2.87 13.67 -3.49
CA SER A 45 2.58 14.92 -4.18
C SER A 45 2.90 14.80 -5.67
N SER A 46 2.02 15.35 -6.52
CA SER A 46 2.31 15.48 -7.95
C SER A 46 3.54 16.36 -8.24
N ALA A 47 3.97 17.17 -7.28
CA ALA A 47 5.16 18.01 -7.39
C ALA A 47 6.45 17.27 -6.96
N GLY A 48 6.38 16.05 -6.43
CA GLY A 48 7.55 15.22 -6.10
C GLY A 48 8.29 15.54 -4.79
N HIS A 49 7.81 16.48 -3.96
CA HIS A 49 8.49 16.94 -2.74
C HIS A 49 8.03 16.18 -1.47
N ASN A 50 7.95 14.85 -1.56
CA ASN A 50 7.30 14.02 -0.53
C ASN A 50 8.01 14.04 0.83
N ASP A 51 9.34 14.21 0.84
CA ASP A 51 10.16 14.21 2.07
C ASP A 51 9.92 15.42 2.98
N THR A 52 9.27 16.46 2.44
CA THR A 52 8.93 17.69 3.18
C THR A 52 7.50 17.69 3.71
N LEU A 53 6.72 16.64 3.41
CA LEU A 53 5.35 16.51 3.85
C LEU A 53 5.29 16.07 5.34
N PRO A 54 4.24 16.45 6.07
CA PRO A 54 4.10 16.09 7.47
C PRO A 54 4.03 14.57 7.66
N LEU A 55 4.62 14.10 8.76
CA LEU A 55 4.45 12.73 9.21
C LEU A 55 3.17 12.64 10.05
N VAL A 56 2.20 11.84 9.60
CA VAL A 56 0.87 11.73 10.21
C VAL A 56 0.55 10.27 10.46
N PHE A 57 -0.14 10.00 11.57
CA PHE A 57 -0.65 8.68 11.94
C PHE A 57 -2.14 8.77 12.25
N THR A 58 -2.87 7.69 12.01
CA THR A 58 -4.27 7.58 12.46
C THR A 58 -4.35 7.49 13.98
N ASP A 59 -5.34 8.16 14.57
CA ASP A 59 -5.63 8.12 16.01
C ASP A 59 -6.48 6.90 16.41
N GLU A 60 -6.88 6.81 17.69
CA GLU A 60 -7.70 5.71 18.21
C GLU A 60 -9.08 5.58 17.53
N ALA A 61 -9.60 6.66 16.97
CA ALA A 61 -10.83 6.67 16.19
C ALA A 61 -10.58 6.40 14.70
N GLY A 62 -9.34 6.08 14.32
CA GLY A 62 -8.91 5.89 12.92
C GLY A 62 -8.79 7.20 12.16
N HIS A 63 -9.00 8.35 12.79
CA HIS A 63 -8.98 9.65 12.14
C HIS A 63 -7.55 10.15 11.96
N TYR A 64 -7.29 10.87 10.87
CA TYR A 64 -6.01 11.50 10.59
C TYR A 64 -6.21 12.88 9.98
N SER A 65 -5.26 13.78 10.23
CA SER A 65 -5.25 15.13 9.65
C SER A 65 -3.83 15.53 9.27
N ALA A 66 -3.63 15.76 7.98
CA ALA A 66 -2.38 16.20 7.38
C ALA A 66 -2.47 17.67 6.98
N ALA A 67 -1.81 18.50 7.78
CA ALA A 67 -1.69 19.94 7.56
C ALA A 67 -0.37 20.47 8.17
N PRO A 68 0.16 21.59 7.65
CA PRO A 68 -0.25 22.25 6.41
C PRO A 68 0.27 21.50 5.17
N LEU A 69 -0.53 21.45 4.11
CA LEU A 69 -0.11 20.94 2.80
C LEU A 69 -0.14 22.06 1.76
N PRO A 70 0.91 22.25 0.94
CA PRO A 70 0.83 23.13 -0.22
C PRO A 70 -0.36 22.81 -1.11
N ALA A 71 -0.99 23.83 -1.68
CA ALA A 71 -2.05 23.65 -2.65
C ALA A 71 -1.51 22.88 -3.86
N GLY A 72 -2.21 21.83 -4.28
CA GLY A 72 -1.69 20.87 -5.24
C GLY A 72 -2.50 19.59 -5.30
N ARG A 73 -1.94 18.56 -5.94
CA ARG A 73 -2.58 17.24 -6.04
C ARG A 73 -1.77 16.21 -5.28
N TYR A 74 -2.48 15.35 -4.56
CA TYR A 74 -1.90 14.34 -3.69
C TYR A 74 -2.58 13.00 -3.91
N ARG A 75 -1.82 11.92 -3.82
CA ARG A 75 -2.33 10.58 -3.53
C ARG A 75 -2.11 10.28 -2.06
N VAL A 76 -3.06 9.56 -1.48
CA VAL A 76 -3.02 9.15 -0.08
C VAL A 76 -2.90 7.63 -0.05
N GLY A 77 -2.04 7.12 0.82
CA GLY A 77 -1.92 5.71 1.12
C GLY A 77 -1.63 5.48 2.60
N PHE A 78 -1.75 4.23 3.03
CA PHE A 78 -1.58 3.80 4.40
C PHE A 78 -0.52 2.71 4.45
N TYR A 79 0.58 2.97 5.14
CA TYR A 79 1.77 2.14 5.13
C TYR A 79 1.84 1.19 6.33
N PHE A 80 2.13 -0.07 6.06
CA PHE A 80 2.23 -1.17 7.02
C PHE A 80 3.66 -1.72 7.06
N PRO A 81 4.46 -1.37 8.08
CA PRO A 81 5.87 -1.77 8.15
C PRO A 81 6.06 -3.28 8.33
N GLU A 82 5.10 -3.99 8.91
CA GLU A 82 5.19 -5.45 9.13
C GLU A 82 5.28 -6.22 7.81
N THR A 83 4.78 -5.61 6.74
CA THR A 83 4.60 -6.24 5.42
C THR A 83 5.24 -5.43 4.31
N MET A 84 5.84 -4.29 4.66
CA MET A 84 6.44 -3.33 3.73
C MET A 84 5.47 -2.93 2.60
N SER A 85 4.18 -2.85 2.91
CA SER A 85 3.11 -2.60 1.93
C SER A 85 2.41 -1.25 2.18
N THR A 86 1.83 -0.69 1.12
CA THR A 86 1.01 0.52 1.19
C THR A 86 -0.29 0.31 0.43
N GLN A 87 -1.44 0.41 1.12
CA GLN A 87 -2.73 0.48 0.44
C GLN A 87 -3.03 1.94 0.08
N TRP A 88 -3.34 2.21 -1.17
CA TRP A 88 -3.63 3.54 -1.71
C TRP A 88 -5.12 3.77 -1.91
N VAL A 89 -5.52 5.05 -1.87
CA VAL A 89 -6.94 5.43 -1.95
C VAL A 89 -7.42 5.69 -3.39
N PRO A 90 -8.61 5.19 -3.80
CA PRO A 90 -9.47 4.23 -3.08
C PRO A 90 -9.09 2.78 -3.39
N ARG A 91 -9.01 1.93 -2.36
CA ARG A 91 -8.84 0.47 -2.44
C ARG A 91 -7.92 0.01 -3.59
N ALA A 92 -6.70 0.53 -3.59
CA ALA A 92 -5.71 0.28 -4.63
C ALA A 92 -4.42 -0.31 -4.04
N ALA A 93 -3.97 -1.44 -4.59
CA ALA A 93 -2.70 -2.06 -4.21
C ALA A 93 -1.46 -1.28 -4.69
N ARG A 94 -1.64 -0.39 -5.68
CA ARG A 94 -0.56 0.35 -6.33
C ARG A 94 -0.88 1.82 -6.37
N GLU A 95 0.15 2.64 -6.14
CA GLU A 95 0.03 4.10 -6.23
C GLU A 95 -0.49 4.54 -7.61
N SER A 96 -0.05 3.89 -8.68
CA SER A 96 -0.45 4.23 -10.05
C SER A 96 -1.96 4.12 -10.28
N ALA A 97 -2.66 3.23 -9.56
CA ALA A 97 -4.11 3.06 -9.60
C ALA A 97 -4.87 3.99 -8.63
N ALA A 98 -4.16 4.73 -7.78
CA ALA A 98 -4.75 5.63 -6.80
C ALA A 98 -5.31 6.92 -7.42
N THR A 99 -6.33 7.47 -6.77
CA THR A 99 -6.95 8.74 -7.15
C THR A 99 -6.12 9.92 -6.68
N TRP A 100 -6.08 10.97 -7.50
CA TRP A 100 -5.51 12.25 -7.13
C TRP A 100 -6.56 13.13 -6.44
N PHE A 101 -6.25 13.56 -5.22
CA PHE A 101 -7.04 14.52 -4.43
C PHE A 101 -6.45 15.91 -4.57
N THR A 102 -7.31 16.93 -4.73
CA THR A 102 -6.89 18.32 -4.88
C THR A 102 -6.97 19.04 -3.54
N VAL A 103 -5.84 19.55 -3.06
CA VAL A 103 -5.76 20.46 -1.92
C VAL A 103 -5.78 21.88 -2.42
N ALA A 104 -6.74 22.67 -1.92
CA ALA A 104 -6.89 24.09 -2.24
C ALA A 104 -6.56 24.96 -1.02
N ASP A 105 -6.20 26.22 -1.27
CA ASP A 105 -5.84 27.17 -0.23
C ASP A 105 -6.96 27.38 0.80
N GLY A 106 -6.63 27.21 2.08
CA GLY A 106 -7.56 27.31 3.20
C GLY A 106 -8.67 26.26 3.21
N ARG A 107 -8.59 25.22 2.37
CA ARG A 107 -9.62 24.17 2.27
C ARG A 107 -9.15 22.86 2.88
N THR A 108 -10.11 22.15 3.45
CA THR A 108 -9.98 20.77 3.88
C THR A 108 -10.54 19.83 2.81
N THR A 109 -9.78 18.78 2.50
CA THR A 109 -10.16 17.70 1.59
C THR A 109 -10.34 16.43 2.39
N VAL A 110 -11.52 15.84 2.35
CA VAL A 110 -11.84 14.61 3.09
C VAL A 110 -11.50 13.39 2.22
N VAL A 111 -10.74 12.44 2.78
CA VAL A 111 -10.24 11.24 2.12
C VAL A 111 -10.37 10.05 3.07
N ASP A 112 -11.53 9.42 3.09
CA ASP A 112 -11.77 8.21 3.86
C ASP A 112 -11.28 6.96 3.12
N GLU A 113 -10.93 5.93 3.87
CA GLU A 113 -10.52 4.64 3.32
C GLU A 113 -10.95 3.47 4.21
N SER A 114 -11.26 2.35 3.56
CA SER A 114 -11.43 1.05 4.18
C SER A 114 -10.34 0.11 3.69
N LEU A 115 -9.62 -0.52 4.61
CA LEU A 115 -8.66 -1.57 4.27
C LEU A 115 -9.34 -2.69 3.50
N PHE A 116 -8.57 -3.35 2.63
CA PHE A 116 -9.03 -4.58 1.98
C PHE A 116 -9.49 -5.58 3.04
N ALA A 117 -10.59 -6.28 2.74
CA ALA A 117 -10.96 -7.46 3.49
C ALA A 117 -9.81 -8.48 3.43
N THR A 118 -9.76 -9.36 4.42
CA THR A 118 -8.73 -10.39 4.47
C THR A 118 -9.33 -11.79 4.55
N GLY A 119 -8.53 -12.77 4.14
CA GLY A 119 -8.81 -14.20 4.27
C GLY A 119 -7.54 -14.95 4.60
N GLY A 120 -7.48 -16.23 4.24
CA GLY A 120 -6.29 -17.05 4.39
C GLY A 120 -6.16 -18.17 3.38
N LEU A 121 -4.98 -18.79 3.39
CA LEU A 121 -4.63 -19.96 2.61
C LEU A 121 -4.10 -21.05 3.55
N ASP A 122 -4.55 -22.29 3.36
CA ASP A 122 -3.92 -23.47 3.96
C ASP A 122 -3.20 -24.24 2.86
N VAL A 123 -1.87 -24.20 2.90
CA VAL A 123 -1.03 -24.71 1.82
C VAL A 123 -0.44 -26.06 2.19
N THR A 124 -0.61 -27.05 1.30
CA THR A 124 0.01 -28.37 1.36
C THR A 124 0.88 -28.60 0.12
N LEU A 125 1.93 -29.41 0.27
CA LEU A 125 2.81 -29.80 -0.81
C LEU A 125 2.76 -31.33 -0.98
N VAL A 126 2.51 -31.80 -2.20
CA VAL A 126 2.46 -33.22 -2.54
C VAL A 126 3.45 -33.52 -3.67
N GLU A 127 4.35 -34.46 -3.43
CA GLU A 127 5.29 -34.99 -4.42
C GLU A 127 4.76 -36.32 -5.02
N PRO A 128 4.88 -36.56 -6.34
CA PRO A 128 4.35 -37.75 -7.00
C PRO A 128 4.85 -39.08 -6.43
N ASP A 129 6.12 -39.13 -6.02
CA ASP A 129 6.78 -40.37 -5.60
C ASP A 129 6.74 -40.59 -4.07
N THR A 130 6.74 -39.51 -3.29
CA THR A 130 6.88 -39.55 -1.82
C THR A 130 5.58 -39.19 -1.10
N GLY A 131 4.61 -38.61 -1.81
CA GLY A 131 3.33 -38.18 -1.25
C GLY A 131 3.44 -36.84 -0.51
N PRO A 132 2.67 -36.63 0.58
CA PRO A 132 2.68 -35.37 1.32
C PRO A 132 4.05 -35.03 1.90
N VAL A 133 4.54 -33.82 1.61
CA VAL A 133 5.80 -33.30 2.13
C VAL A 133 5.56 -32.63 3.48
N GLN A 134 6.31 -33.03 4.50
CA GLN A 134 6.16 -32.52 5.87
C GLN A 134 6.90 -31.19 6.09
N GLU A 135 8.08 -31.04 5.48
CA GLU A 135 8.95 -29.88 5.67
C GLU A 135 9.10 -29.09 4.38
N PHE A 136 8.55 -27.87 4.38
CA PHE A 136 8.65 -26.93 3.27
C PHE A 136 8.33 -25.51 3.74
N CYS A 137 8.74 -24.53 2.93
CA CYS A 137 8.44 -23.12 3.08
C CYS A 137 7.58 -22.65 1.90
N VAL A 138 6.71 -21.69 2.16
CA VAL A 138 5.75 -21.10 1.22
C VAL A 138 5.96 -19.60 1.15
N GLU A 139 5.83 -19.04 -0.05
CA GLU A 139 5.64 -17.60 -0.27
C GLU A 139 4.32 -17.39 -1.04
N ALA A 140 3.40 -16.63 -0.45
CA ALA A 140 2.23 -16.12 -1.14
C ALA A 140 2.51 -14.70 -1.61
N ILE A 141 2.57 -14.51 -2.93
CA ILE A 141 2.93 -13.26 -3.59
C ILE A 141 1.69 -12.71 -4.29
N GLY A 142 1.12 -11.65 -3.71
CA GLY A 142 0.01 -10.90 -4.28
C GLY A 142 0.45 -9.51 -4.75
N ASP A 143 -0.51 -8.74 -5.28
CA ASP A 143 -0.26 -7.40 -5.81
C ASP A 143 0.18 -6.38 -4.75
N LEU A 144 -0.34 -6.50 -3.54
CA LEU A 144 -0.07 -5.60 -2.40
C LEU A 144 0.88 -6.23 -1.38
N TYR A 145 0.88 -7.56 -1.30
CA TYR A 145 1.24 -8.26 -0.08
C TYR A 145 2.08 -9.49 -0.41
N LEU A 146 3.18 -9.65 0.31
CA LEU A 146 3.95 -10.89 0.33
C LEU A 146 3.88 -11.45 1.75
N LYS A 147 3.52 -12.73 1.86
CA LYS A 147 3.54 -13.44 3.14
C LYS A 147 4.26 -14.76 2.99
N THR A 148 5.10 -15.09 3.97
CA THR A 148 5.82 -16.36 3.99
C THR A 148 5.46 -17.18 5.21
N GLY A 149 5.69 -18.48 5.13
CA GLY A 149 5.56 -19.41 6.26
C GLY A 149 6.27 -20.71 5.97
N CYS A 150 6.77 -21.38 7.00
CA CYS A 150 7.37 -22.71 6.89
C CYS A 150 6.68 -23.68 7.84
N THR A 151 6.74 -24.96 7.51
CA THR A 151 6.16 -26.03 8.31
C THR A 151 7.12 -27.21 8.38
N THR A 152 6.96 -28.00 9.44
CA THR A 152 7.57 -29.34 9.61
C THR A 152 6.51 -30.42 9.82
N THR A 153 5.22 -30.04 9.70
CA THR A 153 4.05 -30.90 9.93
C THR A 153 3.15 -31.01 8.70
N GLY A 154 3.60 -30.51 7.54
CA GLY A 154 2.95 -30.72 6.25
C GLY A 154 1.88 -29.70 5.83
N THR A 155 1.62 -28.67 6.64
CA THR A 155 0.68 -27.59 6.27
C THR A 155 1.20 -26.24 6.72
N VAL A 156 1.09 -25.23 5.86
CA VAL A 156 1.37 -23.82 6.16
C VAL A 156 0.07 -23.04 6.11
N SER A 157 -0.36 -22.50 7.25
CA SER A 157 -1.54 -21.62 7.35
C SER A 157 -1.13 -20.15 7.26
N LEU A 158 -1.54 -19.47 6.20
CA LEU A 158 -1.31 -18.04 5.96
C LEU A 158 -2.62 -17.29 6.14
N THR A 159 -2.79 -16.57 7.26
CA THR A 159 -4.01 -15.78 7.56
C THR A 159 -3.81 -14.28 7.33
N GLY A 160 -4.88 -13.49 7.31
CA GLY A 160 -4.79 -12.03 7.21
C GLY A 160 -4.23 -11.54 5.87
N LEU A 161 -4.34 -12.36 4.81
CA LEU A 161 -3.97 -11.97 3.46
C LEU A 161 -5.07 -11.08 2.90
N PRO A 162 -4.78 -9.88 2.35
CA PRO A 162 -5.76 -9.10 1.60
C PRO A 162 -6.42 -9.95 0.50
N ILE A 163 -7.72 -9.78 0.30
CA ILE A 163 -8.44 -10.47 -0.78
C ILE A 163 -7.80 -10.17 -2.13
N GLY A 164 -7.77 -11.18 -3.01
CA GLY A 164 -7.17 -11.07 -4.33
C GLY A 164 -6.46 -12.35 -4.75
N SER A 165 -5.84 -12.31 -5.92
CA SER A 165 -5.11 -13.42 -6.51
C SER A 165 -3.65 -13.43 -6.07
N TYR A 166 -3.15 -14.62 -5.75
CA TYR A 166 -1.79 -14.87 -5.30
C TYR A 166 -1.11 -15.93 -6.16
N LEU A 167 0.17 -15.69 -6.48
CA LEU A 167 1.09 -16.76 -6.83
C LEU A 167 1.62 -17.35 -5.52
N VAL A 168 1.34 -18.62 -5.30
CA VAL A 168 1.83 -19.37 -4.13
C VAL A 168 2.99 -20.23 -4.58
N THR A 169 4.18 -19.98 -4.04
CA THR A 169 5.37 -20.79 -4.30
C THR A 169 5.69 -21.65 -3.08
N ALA A 170 6.25 -22.83 -3.30
CA ALA A 170 6.77 -23.69 -2.25
C ALA A 170 8.20 -24.13 -2.56
N THR A 171 9.03 -24.19 -1.52
CA THR A 171 10.42 -24.64 -1.55
C THR A 171 10.68 -25.61 -0.40
N GLY A 172 11.43 -26.68 -0.65
CA GLY A 172 11.62 -27.79 0.29
C GLY A 172 11.20 -29.12 -0.34
N GLY A 173 11.18 -30.19 0.46
CA GLY A 173 10.96 -31.54 -0.03
C GLY A 173 12.23 -32.25 -0.51
N THR A 174 12.04 -33.40 -1.17
CA THR A 174 13.14 -34.23 -1.67
C THR A 174 13.52 -33.91 -3.11
N GLY A 175 12.64 -33.20 -3.84
CA GLY A 175 12.89 -32.72 -5.20
C GLY A 175 13.57 -31.35 -5.25
N GLU A 176 14.44 -31.14 -6.24
CA GLU A 176 14.98 -29.81 -6.54
C GLU A 176 13.90 -28.89 -7.18
N GLY A 177 13.97 -27.59 -6.87
CA GLY A 177 13.24 -26.52 -7.57
C GLY A 177 11.94 -26.04 -6.92
N VAL A 178 11.58 -24.79 -7.23
CA VAL A 178 10.37 -24.11 -6.73
C VAL A 178 9.12 -24.74 -7.37
N LYS A 179 8.13 -25.11 -6.55
CA LYS A 179 6.80 -25.52 -7.00
C LYS A 179 5.83 -24.35 -6.84
N MET A 180 4.78 -24.28 -7.65
CA MET A 180 3.87 -23.13 -7.62
C MET A 180 2.43 -23.48 -7.99
N ALA A 181 1.50 -22.71 -7.43
CA ALA A 181 0.08 -22.71 -7.76
C ALA A 181 -0.47 -21.28 -7.73
N PHE A 182 -1.61 -21.06 -8.39
CA PHE A 182 -2.38 -19.82 -8.22
C PHE A 182 -3.55 -20.08 -7.27
N ALA A 183 -3.82 -19.13 -6.39
CA ALA A 183 -4.94 -19.19 -5.46
C ALA A 183 -5.57 -17.81 -5.28
N ASP A 184 -6.90 -17.79 -5.11
CA ASP A 184 -7.63 -16.58 -4.77
C ASP A 184 -7.96 -16.58 -3.27
N VAL A 185 -7.58 -15.51 -2.58
CA VAL A 185 -7.96 -15.29 -1.19
C VAL A 185 -9.36 -14.66 -1.16
N VAL A 186 -10.26 -15.34 -0.46
CA VAL A 186 -11.66 -14.93 -0.28
C VAL A 186 -11.87 -14.38 1.13
N GLU A 187 -12.70 -13.36 1.25
CA GLU A 187 -13.02 -12.71 2.54
C GLU A 187 -13.48 -13.72 3.60
N ASP A 188 -12.94 -13.58 4.81
CA ASP A 188 -13.30 -14.35 6.01
C ASP A 188 -13.26 -15.88 5.81
N SER A 189 -12.47 -16.35 4.82
CA SER A 189 -12.36 -17.76 4.44
C SER A 189 -10.91 -18.21 4.41
N VAL A 190 -10.67 -19.48 4.70
CA VAL A 190 -9.37 -20.14 4.51
C VAL A 190 -9.47 -21.08 3.33
N VAL A 191 -8.75 -20.79 2.25
CA VAL A 191 -8.80 -21.55 1.00
C VAL A 191 -7.69 -22.61 1.01
N PRO A 192 -8.01 -23.91 0.86
CA PRO A 192 -6.99 -24.94 0.75
C PRO A 192 -6.27 -24.82 -0.61
N VAL A 193 -4.95 -24.93 -0.60
CA VAL A 193 -4.09 -24.90 -1.79
C VAL A 193 -3.17 -26.11 -1.75
N GLU A 194 -3.39 -27.05 -2.67
CA GLU A 194 -2.46 -28.16 -2.87
C GLU A 194 -1.50 -27.81 -4.02
N ILE A 195 -0.21 -27.80 -3.73
CA ILE A 195 0.83 -27.57 -4.73
C ILE A 195 1.34 -28.92 -5.20
N GLN A 196 1.27 -29.14 -6.52
CA GLN A 196 1.80 -30.32 -7.20
C GLN A 196 2.89 -29.89 -8.20
N PRO A 197 3.92 -30.72 -8.45
CA PRO A 197 4.85 -30.46 -9.54
C PRO A 197 4.20 -30.59 -10.91
N TRP A 198 4.82 -29.93 -11.89
CA TRP A 198 4.50 -30.02 -13.31
C TRP A 198 5.09 -31.29 -13.94
#